data_AF-A0AAV6QIZ9-F1
#
_entry.id   AF-A0AAV6QIZ9-F1
#
_cell.length_a   1.000
_cell.length_b   1.000
_cell.length_c   1.000
_cell.angle_alpha   90.00
_cell.angle_beta   90.00
_cell.angle_gamma   90.00
#
_symmetry.space_group_name_H-M   'P 1'
#
loop_
_entity.id
_entity.type
_entity.pdbx_description
1 polymer ?
#
loop_
_entity_poly.entity_id
_entity_poly.type
_entity_poly.pdbx_seq_one_letter_code
_entity_poly.pdbx_strand_id
1 'polypeptide(L)'
;MVQLLVTVAIIGLFTFCAPVRFFIQTHPGLYMASYMMFFATYIALSCCGELRRQFPWNIILLVLFTLSISIMMGFVSSFYNTQSVLLCVGITALVCLCVTVFSFQSKIDVTSCQGVLFSLCMVMLLCAITMSIVVPFGYVPWLHAVYAVIGAIVFTLFLAFDTQMLLGNKRYAISPEEYIFATLSIYLDIIYLFSFLLQITGQGRD
;
A
#
# COMPACT_ATOMS: atom_id res chain seq x y z
N MET A 1 3.26 -9.50 8.90
CA MET A 1 1.99 -10.25 9.00
C MET A 1 0.97 -9.58 9.92
N VAL A 2 1.32 -9.20 11.15
CA VAL A 2 0.37 -8.51 12.06
C VAL A 2 -0.24 -7.24 11.43
N GLN A 3 0.55 -6.41 10.75
CA GLN A 3 0.05 -5.19 10.11
C GLN A 3 -1.04 -5.48 9.08
N LEU A 4 -0.81 -6.44 8.18
CA LEU A 4 -1.80 -6.83 7.16
C LEU A 4 -3.08 -7.39 7.78
N LEU A 5 -2.98 -8.18 8.86
CA LEU A 5 -4.16 -8.69 9.57
C LEU A 5 -4.98 -7.55 10.17
N VAL A 6 -4.34 -6.54 10.75
CA VAL A 6 -5.03 -5.33 11.26
C VAL A 6 -5.73 -4.60 10.11
N THR A 7 -5.08 -4.44 8.97
CA THR A 7 -5.69 -3.79 7.80
C THR A 7 -6.89 -4.56 7.27
N VAL A 8 -6.76 -5.88 7.10
CA VAL A 8 -7.86 -6.74 6.63
C VAL A 8 -9.01 -6.72 7.63
N ALA A 9 -8.74 -6.71 8.94
CA ALA A 9 -9.77 -6.61 9.95
C ALA A 9 -10.53 -5.28 9.88
N ILE A 10 -9.83 -4.15 9.70
CA ILE A 10 -10.46 -2.82 9.58
C ILE A 10 -11.24 -2.70 8.27
N ILE A 11 -10.67 -3.15 7.14
CA ILE A 11 -11.36 -3.20 5.84
C ILE A 11 -12.61 -4.08 5.96
N GLY A 12 -12.50 -5.25 6.58
CA GLY A 12 -13.61 -6.15 6.84
C GLY A 12 -14.70 -5.50 7.67
N LEU A 13 -14.33 -4.86 8.80
CA LEU A 13 -15.26 -4.14 9.66
C LEU A 13 -16.04 -3.08 8.86
N PHE A 14 -15.36 -2.26 8.06
CA PHE A 14 -15.98 -1.17 7.31
C PHE A 14 -16.78 -1.67 6.12
N THR A 15 -16.45 -2.84 5.58
CA THR A 15 -17.12 -3.46 4.44
C THR A 15 -18.39 -4.22 4.85
N PHE A 16 -18.34 -4.98 5.95
CA PHE A 16 -19.42 -5.86 6.41
C PHE A 16 -20.35 -5.21 7.43
N CYS A 17 -19.87 -4.27 8.25
CA CYS A 17 -20.69 -3.62 9.27
C CYS A 17 -21.32 -2.34 8.74
N ALA A 18 -22.60 -2.41 8.34
CA ALA A 18 -23.36 -1.27 7.81
C ALA A 18 -23.33 0.01 8.70
N PRO A 19 -23.48 -0.04 10.03
CA PRO A 19 -23.44 1.18 10.84
C PRO A 19 -22.06 1.84 10.86
N VAL A 20 -20.98 1.05 10.90
CA VAL A 20 -19.60 1.58 10.84
C VAL A 20 -19.33 2.19 9.46
N ARG A 21 -19.79 1.52 8.40
CA ARG A 21 -19.71 2.01 7.03
C ARG A 21 -20.39 3.36 6.85
N PHE A 22 -21.63 3.49 7.32
CA PHE A 22 -22.38 4.74 7.21
C PHE A 22 -21.72 5.86 8.03
N PHE A 23 -21.23 5.54 9.23
CA PHE A 23 -20.52 6.50 10.08
C PHE A 23 -19.27 7.06 9.38
N ILE A 24 -18.44 6.20 8.79
CA ILE A 24 -17.20 6.66 8.15
C ILE A 24 -17.48 7.48 6.89
N GLN A 25 -18.49 7.11 6.09
CA GLN A 25 -18.88 7.83 4.87
C GLN A 25 -19.45 9.23 5.16
N THR A 26 -20.11 9.41 6.31
CA THR A 26 -20.66 10.70 6.74
C THR A 26 -19.62 11.61 7.41
N HIS A 27 -18.49 11.06 7.85
CA HIS A 27 -17.44 11.80 8.56
C HIS A 27 -16.10 11.75 7.81
N PRO A 28 -15.99 12.40 6.63
CA PRO A 28 -14.75 12.42 5.83
C PRO A 28 -13.56 13.09 6.56
N GLY A 29 -13.82 13.85 7.64
CA GLY A 29 -12.77 14.37 8.52
C GLY A 29 -11.88 13.27 9.12
N LEU A 30 -12.42 12.07 9.36
CA LEU A 30 -11.62 10.93 9.84
C LEU A 30 -10.65 10.43 8.79
N TYR A 31 -11.03 10.45 7.51
CA TYR A 31 -10.15 10.12 6.40
C TYR A 31 -8.98 11.11 6.31
N MET A 32 -9.28 12.42 6.38
CA MET A 32 -8.25 13.47 6.35
C MET A 32 -7.31 13.41 7.56
N ALA A 33 -7.84 13.18 8.77
CA ALA A 33 -7.02 13.00 9.97
C ALA A 33 -6.10 11.77 9.86
N SER A 34 -6.62 10.66 9.34
CA SER A 34 -5.82 9.45 9.10
C SER A 34 -4.71 9.69 8.07
N TYR A 35 -5.02 10.43 6.99
CA TYR A 35 -4.05 10.82 5.97
C TYR A 35 -2.91 11.66 6.56
N MET A 36 -3.21 12.68 7.36
CA MET A 36 -2.18 13.50 8.02
C MET A 36 -1.31 12.68 8.98
N MET A 37 -1.93 11.76 9.74
CA MET A 37 -1.21 10.87 10.65
C MET A 37 -0.30 9.89 9.90
N PHE A 38 -0.75 9.37 8.76
CA PHE A 38 0.06 8.51 7.90
C PHE A 38 1.31 9.25 7.41
N PHE A 39 1.18 10.46 6.87
CA PHE A 39 2.35 11.23 6.42
C PHE A 39 3.31 11.57 7.56
N ALA A 40 2.78 12.02 8.71
CA ALA A 40 3.60 12.37 9.86
C ALA A 40 4.41 11.15 10.36
N THR A 41 3.76 10.00 10.51
CA THR A 41 4.42 8.77 10.99
C THR A 41 5.38 8.19 9.95
N TYR A 42 5.03 8.23 8.66
CA TYR A 42 5.92 7.79 7.58
C TYR A 42 7.19 8.64 7.49
N ILE A 43 7.07 9.97 7.55
CA ILE A 43 8.21 10.89 7.54
C ILE A 43 9.07 10.67 8.79
N ALA A 44 8.47 10.55 9.97
CA ALA A 44 9.21 10.28 11.21
C ALA A 44 10.02 8.97 11.12
N LEU A 45 9.41 7.89 10.63
CA LEU A 45 10.08 6.58 10.52
C LEU A 45 11.12 6.53 9.39
N SER A 46 10.94 7.32 8.33
CA SER A 46 11.85 7.34 7.18
C SER A 46 13.04 8.28 7.37
N CYS A 47 12.82 9.46 7.97
CA CYS A 47 13.83 10.50 8.12
C CYS A 47 14.55 10.46 9.47
N CYS A 48 13.93 9.89 10.53
CA CYS A 48 14.52 9.86 11.86
C CYS A 48 14.98 8.43 12.23
N GLY A 49 16.22 8.10 11.89
CA GLY A 49 16.81 6.79 12.19
C GLY A 49 16.86 6.45 13.69
N GLU A 50 16.99 7.45 14.57
CA GLU A 50 16.99 7.26 16.02
C GLU A 50 15.64 6.76 16.54
N LEU A 51 14.53 7.40 16.13
CA LEU A 51 13.18 7.00 16.53
C LEU A 51 12.82 5.61 16.00
N ARG A 52 13.33 5.26 14.81
CA ARG A 52 13.17 3.93 14.23
C ARG A 52 13.93 2.85 15.02
N ARG A 53 15.04 3.17 15.66
CA ARG A 53 15.90 2.20 16.37
C ARG A 53 15.65 2.12 17.87
N GLN A 54 15.00 3.12 18.46
CA GLN A 54 14.78 3.20 19.91
C GLN A 54 13.42 2.62 20.32
N PHE A 55 13.45 1.66 21.24
CA PHE A 55 12.25 1.18 21.94
C PHE A 55 11.85 2.18 23.06
N PRO A 56 10.55 2.49 23.27
CA PRO A 56 9.36 1.93 22.61
C PRO A 56 8.84 2.73 21.40
N TRP A 57 9.48 3.86 21.07
CA TRP A 57 9.00 4.79 20.05
C TRP A 57 8.80 4.15 18.68
N ASN A 58 9.71 3.27 18.31
CA ASN A 58 9.69 2.56 17.05
C ASN A 58 8.38 1.75 16.83
N ILE A 59 7.92 1.03 17.86
CA ILE A 59 6.68 0.24 17.83
C ILE A 59 5.45 1.15 17.88
N ILE A 60 5.47 2.19 18.71
CA ILE A 60 4.34 3.14 18.81
C ILE A 60 4.08 3.80 17.46
N LEU A 61 5.13 4.31 16.80
CA LEU A 61 5.02 4.91 15.48
C LEU A 61 4.58 3.90 14.41
N LEU A 62 5.09 2.67 14.46
CA LEU A 62 4.67 1.60 13.54
C LEU A 62 3.17 1.28 13.68
N VAL A 63 2.64 1.22 14.92
CA VAL A 63 1.22 0.98 15.18
C VAL A 63 0.37 2.13 14.66
N LEU A 64 0.75 3.39 14.94
CA LEU A 64 0.02 4.57 14.45
C LEU A 64 0.03 4.64 12.91
N PHE A 65 1.17 4.34 12.29
CA PHE A 65 1.30 4.21 10.84
C PHE A 65 0.34 3.13 10.29
N THR A 66 0.33 1.95 10.92
CA THR A 66 -0.50 0.83 10.47
C THR A 66 -1.99 1.13 10.63
N LEU A 67 -2.40 1.74 11.74
CA LEU A 67 -3.79 2.10 11.98
C LEU A 67 -4.26 3.20 11.03
N SER A 68 -3.47 4.24 10.83
CA SER A 68 -3.83 5.36 9.96
C SER A 68 -4.11 4.91 8.53
N ILE A 69 -3.20 4.14 7.92
CA ILE A 69 -3.41 3.62 6.56
C ILE A 69 -4.50 2.53 6.51
N SER A 70 -4.68 1.73 7.55
CA SER A 70 -5.78 0.75 7.60
C SER A 70 -7.14 1.43 7.63
N ILE A 71 -7.28 2.54 8.37
CA ILE A 71 -8.50 3.37 8.38
C ILE A 71 -8.72 4.02 7.02
N MET A 72 -7.67 4.56 6.39
CA MET A 72 -7.77 5.11 5.03
C MET A 72 -8.25 4.06 4.02
N MET A 73 -7.65 2.87 4.04
CA MET A 73 -8.05 1.79 3.13
C MET A 73 -9.43 1.24 3.44
N GLY A 74 -9.82 1.18 4.72
CA GLY A 74 -11.18 0.84 5.12
C GLY A 74 -12.19 1.85 4.61
N PHE A 75 -11.90 3.15 4.71
CA PHE A 75 -12.74 4.22 4.16
C PHE A 75 -12.87 4.09 2.65
N VAL A 76 -11.76 3.94 1.91
CA VAL A 76 -11.79 3.76 0.44
C VAL A 76 -12.61 2.51 0.06
N SER A 77 -12.37 1.38 0.73
CA SER A 77 -13.07 0.12 0.48
C SER A 77 -14.58 0.22 0.76
N SER A 78 -15.01 1.13 1.64
CA SER A 78 -16.42 1.33 1.97
C SER A 78 -17.28 1.74 0.77
N PHE A 79 -16.68 2.41 -0.22
CA PHE A 79 -17.33 2.88 -1.45
C PHE A 79 -17.41 1.80 -2.54
N TYR A 80 -16.75 0.66 -2.34
CA TYR A 80 -16.77 -0.45 -3.28
C TYR A 80 -17.70 -1.57 -2.81
N ASN A 81 -18.16 -2.36 -3.77
CA ASN A 81 -18.94 -3.55 -3.49
C ASN A 81 -18.13 -4.58 -2.69
N THR A 82 -18.77 -5.20 -1.71
CA THR A 82 -18.14 -6.22 -0.83
C THR A 82 -17.51 -7.36 -1.63
N GLN A 83 -18.15 -7.77 -2.72
CA GLN A 83 -17.61 -8.81 -3.62
C GLN A 83 -16.30 -8.37 -4.29
N SER A 84 -16.23 -7.14 -4.80
CA SER A 84 -15.00 -6.59 -5.40
C SER A 84 -13.88 -6.46 -4.36
N VAL A 85 -14.20 -6.02 -3.14
CA VAL A 85 -13.21 -5.91 -2.05
C VAL A 85 -12.62 -7.28 -1.71
N LEU A 86 -13.46 -8.30 -1.52
CA LEU A 86 -13.01 -9.66 -1.23
C LEU A 86 -12.16 -10.26 -2.36
N LEU A 87 -12.58 -10.04 -3.61
CA LEU A 87 -11.82 -10.46 -4.78
C LEU A 87 -10.41 -9.82 -4.78
N CYS A 88 -10.32 -8.51 -4.52
CA CYS A 88 -9.04 -7.80 -4.47
C CYS A 88 -8.14 -8.31 -3.35
N VAL A 89 -8.68 -8.58 -2.16
CA VAL A 89 -7.92 -9.19 -1.05
C VAL A 89 -7.35 -10.55 -1.48
N GLY A 90 -8.17 -11.39 -2.13
CA GLY A 90 -7.74 -12.70 -2.63
C GLY A 90 -6.63 -12.61 -3.68
N ILE A 91 -6.79 -11.73 -4.68
CA ILE A 91 -5.78 -11.52 -5.73
C ILE A 91 -4.49 -10.98 -5.12
N THR A 92 -4.57 -9.99 -4.23
CA THR A 92 -3.40 -9.41 -3.55
C THR A 92 -2.64 -10.49 -2.78
N ALA A 93 -3.34 -11.35 -2.02
CA ALA A 93 -2.72 -12.44 -1.28
C ALA A 93 -2.03 -13.45 -2.21
N LEU A 94 -2.67 -13.80 -3.33
CA LEU A 94 -2.08 -14.69 -4.32
C LEU A 94 -0.83 -14.10 -4.96
N VAL A 95 -0.86 -12.82 -5.36
CA VAL A 95 0.30 -12.11 -5.91
C VAL A 95 1.43 -12.07 -4.89
N CYS A 96 1.14 -11.76 -3.62
CA CYS A 96 2.13 -11.77 -2.55
C CYS A 96 2.80 -13.14 -2.38
N LEU A 97 2.01 -14.22 -2.40
CA LEU A 97 2.53 -15.58 -2.34
C LEU A 97 3.43 -15.89 -3.54
N CYS A 98 2.94 -15.64 -4.75
CA CYS A 98 3.70 -15.89 -5.99
C CYS A 98 5.02 -15.10 -6.01
N VAL A 99 5.00 -13.82 -5.65
CA VAL A 99 6.19 -12.97 -5.57
C VAL A 99 7.14 -13.47 -4.50
N THR A 100 6.65 -13.86 -3.33
CA THR A 100 7.48 -14.40 -2.25
C THR A 100 8.20 -15.67 -2.73
N VAL A 101 7.46 -16.63 -3.30
CA VAL A 101 8.02 -17.88 -3.84
C VAL A 101 9.04 -17.59 -4.95
N PHE A 102 8.71 -16.68 -5.87
CA PHE A 102 9.64 -16.23 -6.91
C PHE A 102 10.92 -15.63 -6.32
N SER A 103 10.81 -14.75 -5.32
CA SER A 103 11.97 -14.11 -4.69
C SER A 103 12.89 -15.10 -3.99
N PHE A 104 12.37 -16.20 -3.43
CA PHE A 104 13.17 -17.28 -2.87
C PHE A 104 13.89 -18.14 -3.92
N GLN A 105 13.23 -18.43 -5.04
CA GLN A 105 13.75 -19.38 -6.04
C GLN A 105 14.56 -18.70 -7.15
N SER A 106 14.31 -17.42 -7.40
CA SER A 106 14.84 -16.74 -8.57
C SER A 106 16.34 -16.46 -8.44
N LYS A 107 17.08 -16.86 -9.47
CA LYS A 107 18.48 -16.50 -9.64
C LYS A 107 18.62 -15.04 -10.11
N ILE A 108 17.59 -14.47 -10.73
CA ILE A 108 17.55 -13.08 -11.20
C ILE A 108 17.57 -12.14 -10.00
N ASP A 109 18.48 -11.17 -10.05
CA ASP A 109 18.63 -10.15 -9.02
C ASP A 109 17.83 -8.90 -9.41
N VAL A 110 16.58 -8.80 -8.95
CA VAL A 110 15.71 -7.64 -9.18
C VAL A 110 16.27 -6.41 -8.48
N THR A 111 17.06 -6.59 -7.42
CA THR A 111 17.67 -5.47 -6.67
C THR A 111 18.64 -4.65 -7.51
N SER A 112 19.22 -5.26 -8.56
CA SER A 112 20.09 -4.55 -9.52
C SER A 112 19.34 -3.52 -10.39
N CYS A 113 18.00 -3.58 -10.44
CA CYS A 113 17.16 -2.69 -11.24
C CYS A 113 16.58 -1.50 -10.44
N GLN A 114 17.17 -1.15 -9.30
CA GLN A 114 16.69 -0.05 -8.44
C GLN A 114 16.46 1.27 -9.20
N GLY A 115 17.34 1.63 -10.14
CA GLY A 115 17.20 2.85 -10.95
C GLY A 115 15.97 2.84 -11.88
N VAL A 116 15.57 1.65 -12.36
CA VAL A 116 14.35 1.49 -13.18
C VAL A 116 13.10 1.60 -12.32
N LEU A 117 13.11 1.03 -11.11
CA LEU A 117 11.98 1.16 -10.19
C LEU A 117 11.79 2.62 -9.74
N PHE A 118 12.89 3.33 -9.48
CA PHE A 118 12.85 4.76 -9.18
C PHE A 118 12.24 5.58 -10.32
N SER A 119 12.66 5.33 -11.58
CA SER A 119 12.11 6.06 -12.73
C SER A 119 10.63 5.75 -12.96
N LEU A 120 10.20 4.49 -12.81
CA LEU A 120 8.79 4.10 -12.88
C LEU A 120 7.95 4.77 -11.80
N CYS A 121 8.45 4.87 -10.57
CA CYS A 121 7.78 5.58 -9.48
C CYS A 121 7.62 7.08 -9.79
N MET A 122 8.63 7.72 -10.34
CA MET A 122 8.55 9.13 -10.76
C MET A 122 7.51 9.34 -11.87
N VAL A 123 7.44 8.44 -12.86
CA VAL A 123 6.41 8.50 -13.91
C VAL A 123 5.01 8.36 -13.30
N MET A 124 4.80 7.38 -12.41
CA MET A 124 3.53 7.19 -11.72
C MET A 124 3.12 8.41 -10.89
N LEU A 125 4.06 9.06 -10.20
CA LEU A 125 3.82 10.28 -9.43
C LEU A 125 3.38 11.44 -10.34
N LEU A 126 4.09 11.67 -11.44
CA LEU A 126 3.73 12.72 -12.40
C LEU A 126 2.36 12.47 -13.02
N CYS A 127 2.07 11.22 -13.42
CA CYS A 127 0.75 10.84 -13.91
C CYS A 127 -0.35 11.08 -12.85
N ALA A 128 -0.10 10.79 -11.58
CA ALA A 128 -1.06 11.04 -10.50
C ALA A 128 -1.36 12.54 -10.34
N ILE A 129 -0.33 13.39 -10.42
CA ILE A 129 -0.47 14.85 -10.35
C ILE A 129 -1.28 15.35 -11.55
N THR A 130 -0.93 14.91 -12.76
CA THR A 130 -1.67 15.28 -13.98
C THR A 130 -3.13 14.87 -13.89
N MET A 131 -3.42 13.63 -13.46
CA MET A 131 -4.79 13.16 -13.27
C MET A 131 -5.54 13.99 -12.23
N SER A 132 -4.91 14.34 -11.11
CA SER A 132 -5.53 15.17 -10.07
C SER A 132 -5.90 16.56 -10.58
N ILE A 133 -5.12 17.12 -11.51
CA ILE A 133 -5.40 18.42 -12.15
C ILE A 133 -6.49 18.29 -13.22
N VAL A 134 -6.51 17.19 -13.99
CA VAL A 134 -7.44 16.98 -15.11
C VAL A 134 -8.84 16.58 -14.64
N VAL A 135 -8.96 15.79 -13.57
CA VAL A 135 -10.26 15.27 -13.06
C VAL A 135 -11.32 16.37 -12.85
N PRO A 136 -11.01 17.55 -12.24
CA PRO A 136 -11.94 18.67 -12.15
C PRO A 136 -12.48 19.19 -13.49
N PHE A 137 -11.75 19.01 -14.59
CA PHE A 137 -12.14 19.45 -15.93
C PHE A 137 -12.81 18.37 -16.78
N GLY A 138 -12.81 17.11 -16.30
CA GLY A 138 -13.45 15.99 -16.97
C GLY A 138 -12.82 14.66 -16.59
N TYR A 139 -13.64 13.71 -16.12
CA TYR A 139 -13.17 12.36 -15.79
C TYR A 139 -12.97 11.53 -17.07
N VAL A 140 -11.79 10.91 -17.20
CA VAL A 140 -11.41 10.06 -18.34
C VAL A 140 -11.22 8.61 -17.86
N PRO A 141 -12.24 7.73 -17.99
CA PRO A 141 -12.23 6.40 -17.37
C PRO A 141 -11.11 5.50 -17.89
N TRP A 142 -10.85 5.51 -19.20
CA TRP A 142 -9.83 4.63 -19.79
C TRP A 142 -8.42 4.98 -19.30
N LEU A 143 -8.13 6.27 -19.11
CA LEU A 143 -6.84 6.74 -18.62
C LEU A 143 -6.63 6.34 -17.15
N HIS A 144 -7.69 6.44 -16.34
CA HIS A 144 -7.70 5.95 -14.96
C HIS A 144 -7.47 4.43 -14.89
N ALA A 145 -8.11 3.66 -15.76
CA ALA A 145 -7.91 2.21 -15.82
C ALA A 145 -6.47 1.84 -16.21
N VAL A 146 -5.89 2.50 -17.21
CA VAL A 146 -4.48 2.29 -17.62
C VAL A 146 -3.54 2.63 -16.47
N TYR A 147 -3.76 3.76 -15.79
CA TYR A 147 -2.97 4.16 -14.61
C TYR A 147 -3.02 3.07 -13.53
N ALA A 148 -4.20 2.53 -13.24
CA ALA A 148 -4.36 1.51 -12.22
C ALA A 148 -3.66 0.19 -12.57
N VAL A 149 -3.74 -0.25 -13.83
CA VAL A 149 -3.03 -1.47 -14.30
C VAL A 149 -1.52 -1.29 -14.21
N ILE A 150 -0.98 -0.15 -14.66
CA ILE A 150 0.45 0.15 -14.57
C ILE A 150 0.87 0.18 -13.10
N GLY A 151 0.09 0.83 -12.23
CA GLY A 151 0.34 0.86 -10.79
C GLY A 151 0.41 -0.53 -10.16
N ALA A 152 -0.53 -1.42 -10.46
CA ALA A 152 -0.53 -2.79 -9.97
C ALA A 152 0.75 -3.55 -10.40
N ILE A 153 1.19 -3.39 -11.66
CA ILE A 153 2.43 -4.01 -12.16
C ILE A 153 3.64 -3.45 -11.41
N VAL A 154 3.75 -2.12 -11.31
CA VAL A 154 4.88 -1.45 -10.65
C VAL A 154 5.00 -1.84 -9.19
N PHE A 155 3.89 -1.86 -8.43
CA PHE A 155 3.91 -2.27 -7.02
C PHE A 155 4.16 -3.77 -6.83
N THR A 156 3.80 -4.61 -7.80
CA THR A 156 4.22 -6.03 -7.80
C THR A 156 5.73 -6.16 -7.98
N LEU A 157 6.36 -5.30 -8.81
CA LEU A 157 7.81 -5.27 -8.97
C LEU A 157 8.53 -4.71 -7.73
N PHE A 158 7.98 -3.68 -7.09
CA PHE A 158 8.48 -3.20 -5.79
C PHE A 158 8.41 -4.28 -4.72
N LEU A 159 7.29 -4.99 -4.64
CA LEU A 159 7.15 -6.11 -3.69
C LEU A 159 8.22 -7.18 -3.92
N ALA A 160 8.54 -7.49 -5.18
CA ALA A 160 9.60 -8.44 -5.51
C ALA A 160 10.99 -7.90 -5.10
N PHE A 161 11.27 -6.63 -5.38
CA PHE A 161 12.50 -5.94 -5.01
C PHE A 161 12.71 -5.93 -3.49
N ASP A 162 11.72 -5.45 -2.74
CA ASP A 162 11.80 -5.32 -1.28
C ASP A 162 11.84 -6.68 -0.59
N THR A 163 11.11 -7.68 -1.11
CA THR A 163 11.21 -9.06 -0.62
C THR A 163 12.61 -9.63 -0.85
N GLN A 164 13.21 -9.43 -2.03
CA GLN A 164 14.58 -9.90 -2.30
C GLN A 164 15.63 -9.18 -1.43
N MET A 165 15.45 -7.88 -1.19
CA MET A 165 16.31 -7.08 -0.34
C MET A 165 16.24 -7.54 1.14
N LEU A 166 15.05 -7.92 1.61
CA LEU A 166 14.85 -8.50 2.95
C LEU A 166 15.51 -9.87 3.10
N LEU A 167 15.49 -10.70 2.05
CA LEU A 167 16.07 -12.05 2.09
C LEU A 167 17.60 -12.05 2.16
N GLY A 168 18.27 -10.93 1.90
CA GLY A 168 19.72 -10.76 2.10
C GLY A 168 20.62 -11.64 1.21
N ASN A 169 20.04 -12.42 0.29
CA ASN A 169 20.75 -13.35 -0.60
C ASN A 169 21.34 -12.68 -1.86
N LYS A 170 21.25 -11.35 -1.97
CA LYS A 170 21.63 -10.54 -3.16
C LYS A 170 22.47 -9.33 -2.75
N ARG A 171 22.94 -8.53 -3.74
CA ARG A 171 23.96 -7.48 -3.54
C ARG A 171 23.60 -6.40 -2.51
N TYR A 172 22.32 -6.13 -2.29
CA TYR A 172 21.83 -5.15 -1.33
C TYR A 172 21.03 -5.86 -0.25
N ALA A 173 21.65 -6.12 0.90
CA ALA A 173 20.98 -6.68 2.07
C ALA A 173 20.71 -5.56 3.08
N ILE A 174 19.49 -5.49 3.60
CA ILE A 174 19.16 -4.56 4.68
C ILE A 174 19.86 -5.01 5.97
N SER A 175 20.47 -4.06 6.68
CA SER A 175 20.99 -4.31 8.03
C SER A 175 19.83 -4.76 8.94
N PRO A 176 19.99 -5.80 9.78
CA PRO A 176 18.94 -6.25 10.71
C PRO A 176 18.37 -5.14 11.60
N GLU A 177 19.13 -4.06 11.77
CA GLU A 177 18.76 -2.87 12.54
C GLU A 177 17.69 -1.99 11.86
N GLU A 178 17.39 -2.23 10.59
CA GLU A 178 16.42 -1.47 9.79
C GLU A 178 15.17 -2.28 9.42
N TYR A 179 14.89 -3.37 10.14
CA TYR A 179 13.72 -4.23 9.91
C TYR A 179 12.39 -3.46 9.86
N ILE A 180 12.28 -2.36 10.60
CA ILE A 180 11.09 -1.49 10.57
C ILE A 180 10.91 -0.86 9.22
N PHE A 181 11.96 -0.33 8.60
CA PHE A 181 11.87 0.27 7.28
C PHE A 181 11.53 -0.79 6.23
N ALA A 182 12.18 -1.95 6.28
CA ALA A 182 11.85 -3.08 5.41
C ALA A 182 10.37 -3.49 5.53
N THR A 183 9.87 -3.56 6.77
CA THR A 183 8.48 -3.92 7.08
C THR A 183 7.51 -2.85 6.58
N LEU A 184 7.84 -1.56 6.73
CA LEU A 184 7.05 -0.45 6.20
C LEU A 184 6.92 -0.52 4.68
N SER A 185 8.03 -0.70 3.96
CA SER A 185 8.03 -0.71 2.49
C SER A 185 7.25 -1.89 1.93
N ILE A 186 7.51 -3.12 2.40
CA ILE A 186 6.74 -4.31 2.00
C ILE A 186 5.25 -4.13 2.29
N TYR A 187 4.91 -3.57 3.45
CA TYR A 187 3.51 -3.31 3.79
C TYR A 187 2.86 -2.30 2.85
N LEU A 188 3.54 -1.19 2.54
CA LEU A 188 3.06 -0.20 1.58
C LEU A 188 2.85 -0.81 0.20
N ASP A 189 3.77 -1.65 -0.27
CA ASP A 189 3.66 -2.29 -1.57
C ASP A 189 2.39 -3.13 -1.69
N ILE A 190 2.08 -3.90 -0.65
CA ILE A 190 0.88 -4.75 -0.59
C ILE A 190 -0.39 -3.89 -0.54
N ILE A 191 -0.39 -2.81 0.25
CA ILE A 191 -1.55 -1.92 0.37
C ILE A 191 -1.81 -1.16 -0.93
N TYR A 192 -0.78 -0.64 -1.58
CA TYR A 192 -0.93 0.05 -2.85
C TYR A 192 -1.32 -0.91 -3.98
N LEU A 193 -0.76 -2.12 -4.03
CA LEU A 193 -1.22 -3.17 -4.93
C LEU A 193 -2.72 -3.44 -4.76
N PHE A 194 -3.18 -3.62 -3.52
CA PHE A 194 -4.61 -3.79 -3.22
C PHE A 194 -5.45 -2.58 -3.68
N SER A 195 -4.99 -1.36 -3.44
CA SER A 195 -5.66 -0.12 -3.89
C SER A 195 -5.79 -0.05 -5.41
N PHE A 196 -4.74 -0.42 -6.15
CA PHE A 196 -4.79 -0.45 -7.60
C PHE A 196 -5.70 -1.56 -8.14
N LEU A 197 -5.70 -2.74 -7.52
CA LEU A 197 -6.63 -3.82 -7.88
C LEU A 197 -8.10 -3.42 -7.63
N LEU A 198 -8.36 -2.67 -6.54
CA LEU A 198 -9.67 -2.07 -6.29
C LEU A 198 -10.04 -1.06 -7.38
N GLN A 199 -9.12 -0.23 -7.85
CA GLN A 199 -9.42 0.71 -8.94
C GLN A 199 -9.69 0.01 -10.29
N ILE A 200 -9.12 -1.18 -10.51
CA ILE A 200 -9.32 -1.97 -11.75
C ILE A 200 -10.64 -2.75 -11.71
N THR A 201 -10.93 -3.42 -10.59
CA THR A 201 -12.04 -4.40 -10.49
C THR A 201 -13.20 -3.90 -9.63
N GLY A 202 -13.01 -2.76 -8.96
CA GLY A 202 -13.98 -2.15 -8.08
C GLY A 202 -15.18 -1.65 -8.85
N GLN A 203 -16.33 -2.25 -8.57
CA GLN A 203 -17.60 -1.65 -8.92
C GLN A 203 -18.01 -0.75 -7.75
N GLY A 204 -18.34 0.51 -8.08
CA GLY A 204 -18.92 1.44 -7.11
C GLY A 204 -20.18 0.84 -6.51
N ARG A 205 -20.38 1.08 -5.22
CA ARG A 205 -21.60 0.67 -4.52
C ARG A 205 -22.69 1.69 -4.83
N ASP A 206 -23.78 1.24 -5.45
CA ASP A 206 -24.98 2.04 -5.76
C ASP A 206 -25.63 2.60 -4.48
#